data_AF-A0A158A4V7-F1
#
_entry.id   AF-A0A158A4V7-F1
#
_cell.length_a   1.000
_cell.length_b   1.000
_cell.length_c   1.000
_cell.angle_alpha   90.00
_cell.angle_beta   90.00
_cell.angle_gamma   90.00
#
_symmetry.space_group_name_H-M   'P 1'
#
loop_
_entity.id
_entity.type
_entity.pdbx_description
1 polymer ?
#
loop_
_entity_poly.entity_id
_entity_poly.type
_entity_poly.pdbx_seq_one_letter_code
_entity_poly.pdbx_strand_id
1 'polypeptide(L)'
;MSMKRKTMFLCAAALAFCTHAHADDAVCGTLESATNGQDGMIALREGESVNFWRGGTVRHGALHVYKDGEVYRVYWQPEGSGDVYVLANEGATSVRLILTPPRGTQVDTGPGSLPPQKVLSCPAM
;
A
#
# COMPACT_ATOMS: atom_id res chain seq x y z
N MET A 1 -46.67 25.66 -49.25
CA MET A 1 -45.93 25.03 -48.13
C MET A 1 -44.67 25.83 -47.86
N SER A 2 -44.50 26.25 -46.62
CA SER A 2 -43.39 27.09 -46.13
C SER A 2 -42.14 26.24 -45.85
N MET A 3 -40.95 26.71 -46.21
CA MET A 3 -39.70 26.10 -45.73
C MET A 3 -38.71 27.16 -45.26
N LYS A 4 -38.24 26.93 -44.03
CA LYS A 4 -37.76 27.89 -43.04
C LYS A 4 -36.25 28.17 -43.15
N ARG A 5 -35.88 29.37 -42.67
CA ARG A 5 -34.51 29.88 -42.45
C ARG A 5 -33.64 28.86 -41.70
N LYS A 6 -32.40 28.65 -42.17
CA LYS A 6 -31.39 27.82 -41.47
C LYS A 6 -30.58 28.71 -40.53
N THR A 7 -30.77 28.47 -39.25
CA THR A 7 -30.06 29.12 -38.13
C THR A 7 -28.63 28.59 -38.02
N MET A 8 -27.70 29.52 -37.87
CA MET A 8 -26.28 29.32 -37.61
C MET A 8 -26.10 28.86 -36.16
N PHE A 9 -25.51 27.68 -35.92
CA PHE A 9 -25.22 27.19 -34.56
C PHE A 9 -23.77 27.51 -34.19
N LEU A 10 -23.60 28.28 -33.10
CA LEU A 10 -22.35 28.62 -32.45
C LEU A 10 -21.71 27.37 -31.78
N CYS A 11 -20.40 27.20 -31.96
CA CYS A 11 -19.57 26.30 -31.15
C CYS A 11 -19.45 26.83 -29.71
N ALA A 12 -19.98 26.11 -28.74
CA ALA A 12 -19.68 26.32 -27.33
C ALA A 12 -18.45 25.49 -26.95
N ALA A 13 -17.34 26.16 -26.60
CA ALA A 13 -16.14 25.51 -26.10
C ALA A 13 -16.38 24.95 -24.69
N ALA A 14 -16.23 23.64 -24.52
CA ALA A 14 -16.25 23.00 -23.23
C ALA A 14 -14.94 23.30 -22.49
N LEU A 15 -15.01 24.12 -21.44
CA LEU A 15 -13.95 24.25 -20.44
C LEU A 15 -13.91 22.95 -19.63
N ALA A 16 -13.06 22.01 -20.05
CA ALA A 16 -12.68 20.87 -19.25
C ALA A 16 -11.89 21.39 -18.04
N PHE A 17 -12.58 21.59 -16.92
CA PHE A 17 -11.93 21.76 -15.63
C PHE A 17 -11.21 20.47 -15.30
N CYS A 18 -9.90 20.43 -15.57
CA CYS A 18 -9.01 19.46 -14.96
C CYS A 18 -9.03 19.73 -13.46
N THR A 19 -9.94 19.09 -12.74
CA THR A 19 -9.82 18.90 -11.29
C THR A 19 -8.49 18.18 -11.10
N HIS A 20 -7.47 18.95 -10.71
CA HIS A 20 -6.26 18.40 -10.14
C HIS A 20 -6.70 17.76 -8.83
N ALA A 21 -7.08 16.48 -8.89
CA ALA A 21 -7.11 15.67 -7.68
C ALA A 21 -5.67 15.69 -7.18
N HIS A 22 -5.43 16.50 -6.14
CA HIS A 22 -4.26 16.33 -5.31
C HIS A 22 -4.35 14.88 -4.83
N ALA A 23 -3.49 14.02 -5.35
CA ALA A 23 -3.27 12.71 -4.77
C ALA A 23 -2.60 12.95 -3.42
N ASP A 24 -3.41 13.31 -2.42
CA ASP A 24 -3.21 12.71 -1.11
C ASP A 24 -3.13 11.22 -1.40
N ASP A 25 -1.96 10.60 -1.28
CA ASP A 25 -1.78 9.18 -1.58
C ASP A 25 -2.91 8.41 -0.89
N ALA A 26 -3.91 7.99 -1.67
CA ALA A 26 -5.11 7.42 -1.11
C ALA A 26 -4.69 6.13 -0.40
N VAL A 27 -4.86 6.11 0.93
CA VAL A 27 -4.47 4.98 1.75
C VAL A 27 -5.23 3.76 1.23
N CYS A 28 -4.48 2.81 0.69
CA CYS A 28 -5.06 1.61 0.09
C CYS A 28 -5.46 0.57 1.14
N GLY A 29 -4.86 0.66 2.32
CA GLY A 29 -5.15 -0.21 3.45
C GLY A 29 -4.21 0.02 4.62
N THR A 30 -4.25 -0.88 5.58
CA THR A 30 -3.41 -0.82 6.79
C THR A 30 -2.75 -2.18 7.03
N LEU A 31 -1.46 -2.19 7.37
CA LEU A 31 -0.80 -3.33 7.99
C LEU A 31 -0.95 -3.22 9.51
N GLU A 32 -1.49 -4.27 10.12
CA GLU A 32 -1.75 -4.36 11.56
C GLU A 32 -1.24 -5.69 12.12
N SER A 33 -0.83 -5.70 13.39
CA SER A 33 -0.47 -6.96 14.07
C SER A 33 -1.69 -7.89 14.11
N ALA A 34 -1.51 -9.14 13.70
CA ALA A 34 -2.58 -10.13 13.76
C ALA A 34 -2.84 -10.62 15.21
N THR A 35 -1.87 -10.46 16.11
CA THR A 35 -1.92 -11.01 17.47
C THR A 35 -2.19 -9.96 18.54
N ASN A 36 -1.82 -8.70 18.29
CA ASN A 36 -1.89 -7.63 19.30
C ASN A 36 -3.13 -6.73 19.16
N GLY A 37 -4.02 -7.02 18.20
CA GLY A 37 -5.25 -6.27 17.94
C GLY A 37 -5.03 -4.94 17.22
N GLN A 38 -6.11 -4.18 17.04
CA GLN A 38 -6.06 -2.83 16.48
C GLN A 38 -5.15 -1.93 17.34
N ASP A 39 -4.32 -1.13 16.68
CA ASP A 39 -3.26 -0.30 17.29
C ASP A 39 -2.10 -1.06 17.94
N GLY A 40 -2.10 -2.40 17.86
CA GLY A 40 -1.00 -3.23 18.33
C GLY A 40 0.30 -3.00 17.56
N MET A 41 1.41 -2.89 18.28
CA MET A 41 2.75 -2.81 17.68
C MET A 41 3.06 -4.10 16.90
N ILE A 42 3.66 -3.93 15.74
CA ILE A 42 4.18 -5.00 14.87
C ILE A 42 5.63 -5.24 15.25
N ALA A 43 5.98 -6.41 15.75
CA ALA A 43 7.37 -6.73 16.06
C ALA A 43 8.17 -6.95 14.76
N LEU A 44 9.34 -6.30 14.63
CA LEU A 44 10.21 -6.55 13.47
C LEU A 44 11.01 -7.82 13.72
N ARG A 45 10.41 -8.97 13.42
CA ARG A 45 11.02 -10.30 13.53
C ARG A 45 10.49 -11.22 12.44
N GLU A 46 11.28 -12.25 12.16
CA GLU A 46 10.91 -13.29 11.22
C GLU A 46 9.63 -14.00 11.67
N GLY A 47 8.69 -14.17 10.73
CA GLY A 47 7.42 -14.85 10.97
C GLY A 47 6.38 -14.03 11.74
N GLU A 48 6.61 -12.75 12.03
CA GLU A 48 5.61 -11.92 12.71
C GLU A 48 4.31 -11.87 11.89
N SER A 49 3.20 -12.32 12.47
CA SER A 49 1.90 -12.33 11.80
C SER A 49 1.34 -10.92 11.66
N VAL A 50 1.13 -10.48 10.42
CA VAL A 50 0.66 -9.14 10.07
C VAL A 50 -0.45 -9.23 9.04
N ASN A 51 -1.57 -8.61 9.37
CA ASN A 51 -2.76 -8.53 8.53
C ASN A 51 -2.72 -7.27 7.67
N PHE A 52 -3.05 -7.42 6.39
CA PHE A 52 -3.34 -6.29 5.51
C PHE A 52 -4.86 -6.11 5.38
N TRP A 53 -5.37 -4.96 5.86
CA TRP A 53 -6.78 -4.60 5.80
C TRP A 53 -7.08 -3.63 4.67
N ARG A 54 -8.08 -3.95 3.84
CA ARG A 54 -8.60 -3.07 2.80
C ARG A 54 -10.11 -3.21 2.71
N GLY A 55 -10.85 -2.11 2.89
CA GLY A 55 -12.30 -2.07 2.67
C GLY A 55 -13.08 -3.14 3.45
N GLY A 56 -12.68 -3.44 4.69
CA GLY A 56 -13.30 -4.49 5.52
C GLY A 56 -12.87 -5.93 5.19
N THR A 57 -12.05 -6.13 4.16
CA THR A 57 -11.42 -7.42 3.86
C THR A 57 -10.05 -7.49 4.49
N VAL A 58 -9.67 -8.67 4.99
CA VAL A 58 -8.35 -8.96 5.53
C VAL A 58 -7.60 -9.93 4.64
N ARG A 59 -6.31 -9.67 4.41
CA ARG A 59 -5.35 -10.62 3.89
C ARG A 59 -4.31 -10.91 4.96
N HIS A 60 -4.25 -12.16 5.40
CA HIS A 60 -3.25 -12.63 6.36
C HIS A 60 -1.87 -12.73 5.70
N GLY A 61 -0.82 -12.53 6.49
CA GLY A 61 0.55 -12.63 6.03
C GLY A 61 1.54 -12.62 7.18
N ALA A 62 2.82 -12.74 6.83
CA ALA A 62 3.92 -12.73 7.79
C ALA A 62 5.02 -11.77 7.35
N LEU A 63 5.76 -11.24 8.33
CA LEU A 63 6.98 -10.50 8.07
C LEU A 63 8.17 -11.43 7.86
N HIS A 64 9.03 -11.05 6.93
CA HIS A 64 10.34 -11.64 6.74
C HIS A 64 11.40 -10.56 6.86
N VAL A 65 12.45 -10.82 7.64
CA VAL A 65 13.48 -9.82 7.95
C VAL A 65 14.81 -10.25 7.36
N TYR A 66 15.40 -9.35 6.57
CA TYR A 66 16.70 -9.56 5.94
C TYR A 66 17.67 -8.45 6.35
N LYS A 67 18.94 -8.83 6.51
CA LYS A 67 20.05 -7.90 6.72
C LYS A 67 20.94 -7.85 5.48
N ASP A 68 21.17 -6.65 4.98
CA ASP A 68 21.97 -6.33 3.80
C ASP A 68 23.02 -5.29 4.19
N GLY A 69 24.20 -5.76 4.61
CA GLY A 69 25.19 -4.92 5.29
C GLY A 69 24.62 -4.37 6.60
N GLU A 70 24.59 -3.05 6.74
CA GLU A 70 24.02 -2.36 7.92
C GLU A 70 22.52 -2.06 7.80
N VAL A 71 21.89 -2.41 6.67
CA VAL A 71 20.48 -2.11 6.39
C VAL A 71 19.62 -3.33 6.69
N TYR A 72 18.59 -3.14 7.52
CA TYR A 72 17.51 -4.10 7.67
C TYR A 72 16.43 -3.84 6.64
N ARG A 73 16.01 -4.89 5.94
CA ARG A 73 14.91 -4.87 4.97
C ARG A 73 13.81 -5.77 5.49
N VAL A 74 12.62 -5.21 5.63
CA VAL A 74 11.45 -5.91 6.10
C VAL A 74 10.54 -6.15 4.92
N TYR A 75 10.10 -7.39 4.77
CA TYR A 75 9.17 -7.79 3.73
C TYR A 75 7.90 -8.33 4.37
N TRP A 76 6.77 -8.19 3.70
CA TRP A 76 5.51 -8.83 4.03
C TRP A 76 5.12 -9.78 2.90
N GLN A 77 4.77 -11.01 3.27
CA GLN A 77 4.31 -12.03 2.36
C GLN A 77 2.88 -12.43 2.74
N PRO A 78 1.90 -12.30 1.83
CA PRO A 78 0.57 -12.83 2.04
C PRO A 78 0.62 -14.36 2.21
N GLU A 79 -0.20 -14.90 3.11
CA GLU A 79 -0.34 -16.34 3.29
C GLU A 79 -0.76 -17.02 1.96
N GLY A 80 -0.11 -18.15 1.67
CA GLY A 80 -0.34 -18.92 0.46
C GLY A 80 0.11 -18.26 -0.85
N SER A 81 0.76 -17.09 -0.80
CA SER A 81 1.32 -16.41 -1.97
C SER A 81 2.83 -16.67 -2.11
N GLY A 82 3.33 -16.68 -3.34
CA GLY A 82 4.77 -16.59 -3.62
C GLY A 82 5.27 -15.14 -3.71
N ASP A 83 4.37 -14.17 -3.67
CA ASP A 83 4.69 -12.75 -3.77
C ASP A 83 5.21 -12.22 -2.43
N VAL A 84 6.32 -11.48 -2.49
CA VAL A 84 6.96 -10.89 -1.31
C VAL A 84 7.14 -9.39 -1.54
N TYR A 85 6.57 -8.59 -0.65
CA TYR A 85 6.56 -7.14 -0.78
C TYR A 85 7.49 -6.50 0.23
N VAL A 86 8.48 -5.72 -0.21
CA VAL A 86 9.28 -4.91 0.72
C VAL A 86 8.41 -3.80 1.29
N LEU A 87 8.55 -3.54 2.60
CA LEU A 87 8.01 -2.36 3.26
C LEU A 87 8.95 -1.20 2.97
N ALA A 88 8.65 -0.42 1.93
CA ALA A 88 9.36 0.81 1.63
C ALA A 88 8.79 1.94 2.50
N ASN A 89 9.58 2.39 3.47
CA ASN A 89 9.16 3.42 4.42
C ASN A 89 8.93 4.76 3.71
N GLU A 90 7.75 5.34 3.91
CA GLU A 90 7.37 6.69 3.45
C GLU A 90 7.15 7.66 4.63
N GLY A 91 7.27 7.15 5.86
CA GLY A 91 7.09 7.89 7.10
C GLY A 91 7.11 6.96 8.31
N ALA A 92 6.84 7.49 9.50
CA ALA A 92 6.83 6.69 10.73
C ALA A 92 5.64 5.71 10.82
N THR A 93 4.57 5.99 10.09
CA THR A 93 3.30 5.24 10.11
C THR A 93 2.78 4.94 8.71
N SER A 94 3.67 4.95 7.69
CA SER A 94 3.28 4.75 6.30
C SER A 94 4.36 4.06 5.49
N VAL A 95 3.93 3.13 4.65
CA VAL A 95 4.79 2.36 3.75
C VAL A 95 4.17 2.23 2.36
N ARG A 96 5.00 1.97 1.36
CA ARG A 96 4.59 1.34 0.11
C ARG A 96 5.03 -0.12 0.14
N LEU A 97 4.10 -1.02 -0.16
CA LEU A 97 4.39 -2.42 -0.44
C LEU A 97 4.82 -2.55 -1.90
N ILE A 98 6.06 -2.95 -2.13
CA ILE A 98 6.67 -3.07 -3.47
C ILE A 98 7.05 -4.52 -3.71
N LEU A 99 6.48 -5.15 -4.75
CA LEU A 99 6.79 -6.52 -5.13
C LEU A 99 8.23 -6.60 -5.64
N THR A 100 9.10 -7.31 -4.91
CA THR A 100 10.50 -7.47 -5.30
C THR A 100 11.12 -8.67 -4.62
N PRO A 101 12.05 -9.39 -5.27
CA PRO A 101 12.79 -10.46 -4.61
C PRO A 101 13.50 -9.98 -3.33
N PRO A 102 13.53 -10.79 -2.26
CA PRO A 102 14.30 -10.47 -1.07
C PRO A 102 15.78 -10.22 -1.36
N ARG A 103 16.38 -9.29 -0.63
CA ARG A 103 17.81 -8.96 -0.70
C ARG A 103 18.44 -9.04 0.67
N GLY A 104 19.65 -9.61 0.73
CA GLY A 104 20.41 -9.80 1.96
C GLY A 104 20.26 -11.22 2.52
N THR A 105 20.70 -11.40 3.77
CA THR A 105 20.60 -12.66 4.51
C THR A 105 19.45 -12.59 5.49
N GLN A 106 18.62 -13.64 5.54
CA GLN A 106 17.50 -13.69 6.48
C GLN A 106 18.01 -13.71 7.92
N VAL A 107 17.30 -13.02 8.82
CA VAL A 107 17.63 -12.93 10.24
C VAL A 107 16.37 -13.06 11.09
N ASP A 108 16.49 -13.62 12.28
CA ASP A 108 15.34 -13.86 13.15
C ASP A 108 14.74 -12.57 13.72
N THR A 109 15.53 -11.51 13.88
CA THR A 109 15.11 -10.28 14.55
C THR A 109 15.69 -9.03 13.87
N GLY A 110 14.84 -8.04 13.67
CA GLY A 110 15.15 -6.70 13.21
C GLY A 110 15.08 -5.64 14.32
N PRO A 111 15.24 -4.36 13.97
CA PRO A 111 15.35 -3.29 14.97
C PRO A 111 13.98 -2.86 15.52
N GLY A 112 13.53 -3.54 16.58
CA GLY A 112 12.41 -3.08 17.40
C GLY A 112 11.03 -3.42 16.81
N SER A 113 10.14 -2.43 16.80
CA SER A 113 8.73 -2.60 16.41
C SER A 113 8.19 -1.38 15.69
N LEU A 114 7.18 -1.57 14.85
CA LEU A 114 6.45 -0.51 14.16
C LEU A 114 5.05 -0.35 14.73
N PRO A 115 4.47 0.86 14.76
CA PRO A 115 3.03 1.01 14.90
C PRO A 115 2.33 0.45 13.64
N PRO A 116 0.99 0.33 13.62
CA PRO A 116 0.26 0.07 12.39
C PRO A 116 0.70 0.99 11.25
N GLN A 117 0.81 0.44 10.04
CA GLN A 117 1.34 1.16 8.88
C GLN A 117 0.23 1.39 7.86
N LYS A 118 -0.01 2.64 7.49
CA LYS A 118 -0.83 2.98 6.32
C LYS A 118 -0.10 2.54 5.06
N VAL A 119 -0.78 1.79 4.20
CA VAL A 119 -0.21 1.33 2.94
C VAL A 119 -0.65 2.24 1.81
N LEU A 120 0.31 2.87 1.14
CA LEU A 120 0.10 3.81 0.05
C LEU A 120 0.15 3.17 -1.34
N SER A 121 0.37 1.86 -1.42
CA SER A 121 0.27 1.06 -2.64
C SER A 121 -0.84 0.02 -2.52
N CYS A 122 -1.37 -0.44 -3.67
CA CYS A 122 -2.44 -1.43 -3.71
C CYS A 122 -1.94 -2.78 -4.20
N PRO A 123 -1.35 -3.64 -3.35
CA PRO A 123 -1.06 -5.02 -3.74
C PRO A 123 -2.36 -5.78 -4.07
N ALA A 124 -2.25 -6.85 -4.85
CA ALA A 124 -3.35 -7.77 -5.09
C ALA A 124 -3.79 -8.41 -3.76
N MET A 125 -5.11 -8.55 -3.57
CA MET A 125 -5.70 -9.20 -2.40
C MET A 125 -5.83 -10.70 -2.59
#